data_AF-A0A4P9JAX7-F1
#
_entry.id   AF-A0A4P9JAX7-F1
#
_cell.length_a   1.000
_cell.length_b   1.000
_cell.length_c   1.000
_cell.angle_alpha   90.00
_cell.angle_beta   90.00
_cell.angle_gamma   90.00
#
_symmetry.space_group_name_H-M   'P 1'
#
loop_
_entity.id
_entity.type
_entity.pdbx_description
1 polymer ?
#
loop_
_entity_poly.entity_id
_entity_poly.type
_entity_poly.pdbx_seq_one_letter_code
_entity_poly.pdbx_strand_id
1 'polypeptide(L)'
;MGTSNDRPRPSFGRAYGFGIITGALFLLSWIGQFVFQLIEVRNDAGEHGQPFQWPEFWPQFLASTLENWQSEFLQLMWQAAGLTFLLFWGSSQSKESDERLEAKVDALLRERGLDPEELSRRSNESM
;
A
#
# COMPACT_ATOMS: atom_id res chain seq x y z
N MET A 1 -1.17 -33.50 -27.93
CA MET A 1 -0.06 -32.58 -28.28
C MET A 1 0.05 -31.56 -27.16
N GLY A 2 0.89 -31.80 -26.15
CA GLY A 2 1.02 -30.92 -24.98
C GLY A 2 2.06 -29.84 -25.25
N THR A 3 1.68 -28.57 -25.14
CA THR A 3 2.61 -27.44 -25.19
C THR A 3 3.20 -27.24 -23.80
N SER A 4 4.41 -27.75 -23.54
CA SER A 4 5.17 -27.33 -22.36
C SER A 4 5.59 -25.87 -22.56
N ASN A 5 4.96 -24.97 -21.81
CA ASN A 5 5.30 -23.55 -21.80
C ASN A 5 6.56 -23.34 -20.96
N ASP A 6 7.72 -23.66 -21.53
CA ASP A 6 9.03 -23.47 -20.89
C ASP A 6 9.49 -22.02 -21.01
N ARG A 7 8.90 -21.12 -20.22
CA ARG A 7 9.45 -19.77 -20.07
C ARG A 7 10.68 -19.83 -19.14
N PRO A 8 11.85 -19.32 -19.56
CA PRO A 8 13.04 -19.32 -18.72
C PRO A 8 12.80 -18.49 -17.46
N ARG A 9 13.15 -19.03 -16.29
CA ARG A 9 13.04 -18.32 -15.01
C ARG A 9 13.89 -17.04 -15.08
N PRO A 10 13.37 -15.87 -14.66
CA PRO A 10 14.13 -14.64 -14.69
C PRO A 10 15.38 -14.77 -13.83
N SER A 11 16.51 -14.23 -14.32
CA SER A 11 17.76 -14.14 -13.55
C SER A 11 17.51 -13.44 -12.22
N PHE A 12 18.18 -13.87 -11.14
CA PHE A 12 18.04 -13.32 -9.79
C PHE A 12 18.00 -11.78 -9.75
N GLY A 13 18.89 -11.10 -10.49
CA GLY A 13 18.90 -9.64 -10.55
C GLY A 13 17.65 -8.98 -11.16
N ARG A 14 16.97 -9.64 -12.11
CA ARG A 14 15.66 -9.17 -12.63
C ARG A 14 14.50 -9.56 -11.72
N ALA A 15 14.59 -10.73 -11.08
CA ALA A 15 13.56 -11.20 -10.16
C ALA A 15 13.49 -10.35 -8.89
N TYR A 16 14.64 -9.86 -8.40
CA TYR A 16 14.76 -9.10 -7.15
C TYR A 16 15.24 -7.65 -7.35
N GLY A 17 15.27 -7.15 -8.58
CA GLY A 17 15.82 -5.83 -8.91
C GLY A 17 15.20 -4.69 -8.11
N PHE A 18 13.88 -4.71 -7.92
CA PHE A 18 13.17 -3.74 -7.08
C PHE A 18 13.68 -3.75 -5.63
N GLY A 19 13.78 -4.93 -5.01
CA GLY A 19 14.26 -5.04 -3.63
C GLY A 19 15.71 -4.59 -3.46
N ILE A 20 16.57 -4.90 -4.43
CA ILE A 20 17.99 -4.50 -4.42
C ILE A 20 18.12 -2.98 -4.52
N ILE A 21 17.44 -2.36 -5.50
CA ILE A 21 17.53 -0.90 -5.71
C ILE A 21 16.93 -0.16 -4.51
N THR A 22 15.75 -0.56 -4.04
CA THR A 22 15.10 0.05 -2.88
C THR A 22 15.95 -0.13 -1.62
N GLY A 23 16.53 -1.31 -1.40
CA GLY A 23 17.44 -1.56 -0.29
C GLY A 23 18.71 -0.71 -0.36
N ALA A 24 19.29 -0.52 -1.54
CA ALA A 24 20.45 0.33 -1.74
C ALA A 24 20.12 1.81 -1.45
N LEU A 25 18.99 2.31 -1.96
CA LEU A 25 18.53 3.67 -1.68
C LEU A 25 18.25 3.87 -0.18
N PHE A 26 17.62 2.89 0.47
CA PHE A 26 17.38 2.90 1.91
C PHE A 26 18.68 2.97 2.72
N LEU A 27 19.67 2.14 2.39
CA LEU A 27 20.97 2.18 3.08
C LEU A 27 21.68 3.51 2.86
N LEU A 28 21.63 4.05 1.65
CA LEU A 28 22.22 5.35 1.34
C LEU A 28 21.54 6.48 2.15
N SER A 29 20.21 6.49 2.24
CA SER A 29 19.49 7.48 3.04
C SER A 29 19.76 7.31 4.54
N TRP A 30 19.82 6.06 5.02
CA TRP A 30 20.06 5.77 6.44
C TRP A 30 21.48 6.14 6.88
N ILE A 31 22.49 5.90 6.02
CA ILE A 31 23.85 6.40 6.23
C ILE A 31 23.88 7.93 6.21
N GLY A 32 23.14 8.56 5.29
CA GLY A 32 22.97 10.01 5.28
C GLY A 32 22.45 10.55 6.62
N GLN A 33 21.33 9.99 7.10
CA GLN A 33 20.76 10.33 8.40
C GLN A 33 21.78 10.16 9.54
N PHE A 34 22.50 9.04 9.57
CA PHE A 34 23.54 8.79 10.57
C PHE A 34 24.60 9.89 10.58
N VAL A 35 25.11 10.28 9.40
CA VAL A 35 26.15 11.31 9.27
C VAL A 35 25.63 12.68 9.72
N PHE A 36 24.43 13.08 9.28
CA PHE A 36 23.86 14.37 9.67
C PHE A 36 23.60 14.45 11.17
N GLN A 37 23.03 13.40 11.77
CA GLN A 37 22.77 13.36 13.19
C GLN A 37 24.08 13.32 14.01
N LEU A 38 25.12 12.66 13.51
CA LEU A 38 26.44 12.65 14.14
C LEU A 38 27.06 14.06 14.15
N ILE A 39 26.90 14.82 13.05
CA ILE A 39 27.35 16.21 12.96
C ILE A 39 26.57 17.07 13.98
N GLU A 40 25.25 16.92 14.04
CA GLU A 40 24.38 17.67 14.96
C GLU A 40 24.77 17.43 16.42
N VAL A 41 24.84 16.17 16.86
CA VAL A 41 25.19 15.82 18.24
C VAL A 41 26.60 16.30 18.60
N ARG A 42 27.54 16.25 17.64
CA ARG A 42 28.91 16.76 17.86
C ARG A 42 28.97 18.27 17.98
N ASN A 43 28.18 19.00 17.18
CA ASN A 43 28.10 20.45 17.25
C ASN A 43 27.48 20.89 18.57
N ASP A 44 26.37 20.25 18.98
CA ASP A 44 25.69 20.53 20.25
C ASP A 44 26.60 20.30 21.47
N ALA A 45 27.35 19.19 21.49
CA ALA A 45 28.34 18.95 22.53
C ALA A 45 29.42 20.05 22.56
N GLY A 46 29.89 20.49 21.39
CA GLY A 46 30.86 21.57 21.25
C GLY A 46 30.35 22.92 21.76
N GLU A 47 29.09 23.26 21.48
CA GLU A 47 28.42 24.48 21.96
C GLU A 47 28.26 24.49 23.49
N HIS A 48 28.05 23.32 24.10
CA HIS A 48 27.95 23.15 25.54
C HIS A 48 29.31 22.94 26.24
N GLY A 49 30.42 22.97 25.50
CA GLY A 49 31.76 22.72 26.04
C GLY A 49 31.97 21.29 26.56
N GLN A 50 31.15 20.34 26.11
CA GLN A 50 31.21 18.93 26.47
C GLN A 50 31.94 18.11 25.39
N PRO A 51 32.65 17.04 25.76
CA PRO A 51 33.17 16.10 24.77
C PRO A 51 32.04 15.22 24.21
N PHE A 52 32.09 14.91 22.92
CA PHE A 52 31.17 13.96 22.30
C PHE A 52 31.26 12.57 22.94
N GLN A 53 30.10 11.97 23.25
CA GLN A 53 30.02 10.64 23.86
C GLN A 53 29.18 9.67 23.01
N TRP A 54 29.77 8.56 22.61
CA TRP A 54 29.08 7.49 21.87
C TRP A 54 27.85 6.90 22.59
N PRO A 55 27.86 6.72 23.93
CA PRO A 55 26.67 6.21 24.65
C PRO A 55 25.44 7.11 24.56
N GLU A 56 25.61 8.41 24.31
CA GLU A 56 24.50 9.37 24.14
C GLU A 56 23.97 9.34 22.70
N PHE A 57 24.87 9.18 21.73
CA PHE A 57 24.52 9.17 20.31
C PHE A 57 23.65 7.98 19.88
N TRP A 58 23.99 6.75 20.28
CA TRP A 58 23.28 5.55 19.79
C TRP A 58 21.79 5.52 20.17
N PRO A 59 21.40 5.80 21.43
CA PRO A 59 19.99 5.90 21.80
C PRO A 59 19.25 6.98 21.02
N GLN A 60 19.87 8.15 20.80
CA GLN A 60 19.24 9.26 20.09
C GLN A 60 19.07 8.96 18.59
N PHE A 61 20.06 8.32 17.96
CA PHE A 61 19.99 7.87 16.56
C PHE A 61 18.91 6.81 16.36
N LEU A 62 18.86 5.80 17.24
CA LEU A 62 17.84 4.75 17.18
C LEU A 62 16.45 5.30 17.49
N ALA A 63 16.31 6.20 18.47
CA ALA A 63 15.04 6.85 18.77
C ALA A 63 14.52 7.62 17.55
N SER A 64 15.34 8.49 16.95
CA SER A 64 14.97 9.23 15.74
C SER A 64 14.59 8.30 14.57
N THR A 65 15.36 7.22 14.36
CA THR A 65 15.05 6.21 13.34
C THR A 65 13.71 5.53 13.60
N LEU A 66 13.45 5.14 14.85
CA LEU A 66 12.22 4.44 15.23
C LEU A 66 11.01 5.36 15.28
N GLU A 67 11.17 6.64 15.63
CA GLU A 67 10.11 7.66 15.56
C GLU A 67 9.68 7.88 14.11
N ASN A 68 10.64 8.01 13.19
CA ASN A 68 10.34 8.11 11.77
C ASN A 68 9.63 6.84 11.25
N TRP A 69 10.06 5.66 11.70
CA TRP A 69 9.40 4.42 11.32
C TRP A 69 8.00 4.29 11.93
N GLN A 70 7.82 4.72 13.18
CA GLN A 70 6.53 4.71 13.88
C GLN A 70 5.52 5.61 13.16
N SER A 71 5.90 6.83 12.80
CA SER A 71 5.00 7.78 12.14
C SER A 71 4.57 7.27 10.76
N GLU A 72 5.50 6.75 9.97
CA GLU A 72 5.22 6.17 8.66
C GLU A 72 4.34 4.92 8.75
N PHE A 73 4.61 4.03 9.73
CA PHE A 73 3.74 2.87 9.96
C PHE A 73 2.32 3.31 10.34
N LEU A 74 2.19 4.30 11.23
CA LEU A 74 0.89 4.82 11.63
C LEU A 74 0.16 5.45 10.44
N GLN A 75 0.86 6.20 9.59
CA GLN A 75 0.32 6.77 8.36
C GLN A 75 -0.19 5.70 7.40
N LEU A 76 0.63 4.69 7.11
CA LEU A 76 0.25 3.59 6.21
C LEU A 76 -0.94 2.81 6.76
N MET A 77 -0.95 2.52 8.06
CA MET A 77 -2.08 1.88 8.74
C MET A 77 -3.34 2.72 8.66
N TRP A 78 -3.25 4.02 8.91
CA TRP A 78 -4.38 4.93 8.83
C TRP A 78 -4.93 5.04 7.40
N GLN A 79 -4.07 5.14 6.40
CA GLN A 79 -4.46 5.16 4.99
C GLN A 79 -5.12 3.85 4.56
N ALA A 80 -4.52 2.70 4.90
CA ALA A 80 -5.07 1.40 4.55
C ALA A 80 -6.40 1.13 5.26
N ALA A 81 -6.48 1.41 6.57
CA ALA A 81 -7.70 1.25 7.35
C ALA A 81 -8.79 2.22 6.89
N GLY A 82 -8.45 3.49 6.68
CA GLY A 82 -9.36 4.51 6.18
C GLY A 82 -9.90 4.17 4.78
N LEU A 83 -9.04 3.75 3.86
CA LEU A 83 -9.46 3.31 2.53
C LEU A 83 -10.34 2.06 2.62
N THR A 84 -9.98 1.09 3.45
CA THR A 84 -10.80 -0.12 3.65
C THR A 84 -12.16 0.24 4.23
N PHE A 85 -12.23 1.15 5.20
CA PHE A 85 -13.47 1.63 5.79
C PHE A 85 -14.35 2.35 4.77
N LEU A 86 -13.77 3.26 3.98
CA LEU A 86 -14.48 3.97 2.91
C LEU A 86 -14.95 3.01 1.81
N LEU A 87 -14.17 2.00 1.46
CA LEU A 87 -14.58 0.96 0.52
C LEU A 87 -15.72 0.13 1.09
N PHE A 88 -15.68 -0.25 2.37
CA PHE A 88 -16.78 -0.99 3.00
C PHE A 88 -18.08 -0.16 3.00
N TRP A 89 -18.01 1.09 3.44
CA TRP A 89 -19.15 2.00 3.46
C TRP A 89 -19.66 2.36 2.06
N GLY A 90 -18.74 2.61 1.12
CA GLY A 90 -19.07 2.86 -0.28
C GLY A 90 -19.66 1.63 -0.95
N SER A 91 -19.18 0.43 -0.63
CA SER A 91 -19.72 -0.81 -1.18
C SER A 91 -21.15 -1.09 -0.72
N SER A 92 -21.53 -0.72 0.52
CA SER A 92 -22.92 -0.82 0.95
C SER A 92 -23.82 0.18 0.22
N GLN A 93 -23.33 1.39 -0.05
CA GLN A 93 -24.07 2.35 -0.88
C GLN A 93 -24.15 1.93 -2.35
N SER A 94 -23.08 1.33 -2.90
CA SER A 94 -23.07 0.82 -4.28
C SER A 94 -24.07 -0.31 -4.45
N LYS A 95 -24.15 -1.26 -3.49
CA LYS A 95 -25.13 -2.35 -3.54
C LYS A 95 -26.57 -1.83 -3.54
N GLU A 96 -26.90 -0.88 -2.66
CA GLU A 96 -28.24 -0.26 -2.64
C GLU A 96 -28.56 0.47 -3.96
N SER A 97 -27.55 1.16 -4.53
CA SER A 97 -27.68 1.83 -5.82
C SER A 97 -27.91 0.84 -6.96
N ASP A 98 -27.16 -0.26 -7.01
CA ASP A 98 -27.27 -1.30 -8.03
C ASP A 98 -28.63 -2.01 -7.96
N GLU A 99 -29.10 -2.38 -6.75
CA GLU A 99 -30.43 -2.96 -6.54
C GLU A 99 -31.54 -2.02 -7.04
N ARG A 100 -31.41 -0.72 -6.77
CA ARG A 100 -32.38 0.29 -7.24
C ARG A 100 -32.33 0.46 -8.76
N LEU A 101 -31.16 0.34 -9.38
CA LEU A 101 -31.01 0.39 -10.84
C LEU A 101 -31.63 -0.85 -11.48
N GLU A 102 -31.38 -2.04 -10.95
CA GLU A 102 -31.96 -3.30 -11.42
C GLU A 102 -33.50 -3.26 -11.34
N ALA A 103 -34.06 -2.80 -10.22
CA ALA A 103 -35.51 -2.64 -10.06
C ALA A 103 -36.14 -1.69 -11.10
N LYS A 104 -35.43 -0.61 -11.49
CA LYS A 104 -35.90 0.30 -12.55
C LYS A 104 -35.82 -0.33 -13.93
N VAL A 105 -34.76 -1.10 -14.21
CA VAL A 105 -34.62 -1.83 -15.48
C VAL A 105 -35.73 -2.87 -15.61
N ASP A 106 -36.02 -3.62 -14.55
CA ASP A 106 -37.10 -4.61 -14.53
C ASP A 106 -38.47 -3.97 -14.78
N ALA A 107 -38.74 -2.82 -14.17
CA ALA A 107 -39.97 -2.07 -14.41
C ALA A 107 -40.11 -1.69 -15.89
N LEU A 108 -39.04 -1.20 -16.53
CA LEU A 108 -39.03 -0.84 -17.95
C LEU A 108 -39.19 -2.07 -18.86
N LEU A 109 -38.58 -3.21 -18.51
CA LEU A 109 -38.74 -4.45 -19.27
C LEU A 109 -40.19 -4.93 -19.24
N ARG A 110 -40.82 -4.91 -18.06
CA ARG A 110 -42.24 -5.27 -17.90
C ARG A 110 -43.17 -4.31 -18.67
N GLU A 111 -42.90 -3.01 -18.65
CA GLU A 111 -43.64 -2.03 -19.47
C GLU A 111 -43.56 -2.33 -20.97
N ARG A 112 -42.43 -2.89 -21.42
CA ARG A 112 -42.22 -3.32 -22.82
C ARG A 112 -42.78 -4.72 -23.11
N GLY A 113 -43.42 -5.37 -22.15
CA GLY A 113 -43.96 -6.73 -22.28
C GLY A 113 -42.90 -7.82 -22.28
N LEU A 114 -41.68 -7.51 -21.82
CA LEU A 114 -40.59 -8.47 -21.68
C LEU A 114 -40.53 -8.96 -20.24
N ASP A 115 -40.34 -10.27 -20.06
CA ASP A 115 -40.18 -10.88 -18.74
C ASP A 115 -38.70 -10.83 -18.31
N PRO A 116 -38.34 -10.13 -17.23
CA PRO A 116 -36.96 -10.05 -16.74
C PRO A 116 -36.38 -11.42 -16.36
N GLU A 117 -37.18 -12.31 -15.74
CA GLU A 117 -36.68 -13.62 -15.29
C GLU A 117 -36.29 -14.51 -16.48
N GLU A 118 -37.06 -14.45 -17.56
CA GLU A 118 -36.78 -15.19 -18.78
C GLU A 118 -35.47 -14.74 -19.44
N LEU A 119 -35.20 -13.42 -19.45
CA LEU A 119 -33.97 -12.86 -20.00
C LEU A 119 -32.74 -13.27 -19.18
N SER A 120 -32.83 -13.20 -17.85
CA SER A 120 -31.76 -13.64 -16.94
C SER A 120 -31.45 -15.13 -17.11
N ARG A 121 -32.49 -15.97 -17.25
CA ARG A 121 -32.35 -17.41 -17.52
C ARG A 121 -31.62 -17.66 -18.84
N ARG A 122 -32.05 -17.01 -19.92
CA ARG A 122 -31.42 -17.14 -21.25
C ARG A 122 -29.97 -16.67 -21.28
N SER A 123 -29.64 -15.61 -20.53
CA SER A 123 -28.26 -15.12 -20.42
C SER A 123 -27.35 -16.15 -19.75
N ASN A 124 -27.79 -16.73 -18.62
CA ASN A 124 -27.03 -17.75 -17.89
C ASN A 124 -26.83 -19.05 -18.67
N GLU A 125 -27.76 -19.40 -19.57
CA GLU A 125 -27.63 -20.57 -20.45
C GLU A 125 -26.66 -20.34 -21.63
N SER A 126 -26.29 -19.09 -21.91
CA SER A 126 -25.44 -18.70 -23.05
C SER A 126 -23.98 -18.39 -22.71
N MET A 127 -23.61 -18.40 -21.42
CA MET A 127 -22.23 -18.31 -20.92
C MET A 127 -21.66 -19.70 -20.60
#